data_AF-A0A924J704-F1
#
_entry.id   AF-A0A924J704-F1
#
_cell.length_a   1.000
_cell.length_b   1.000
_cell.length_c   1.000
_cell.angle_alpha   90.00
_cell.angle_beta   90.00
_cell.angle_gamma   90.00
#
_symmetry.space_group_name_H-M   'P 1'
#
loop_
_entity.id
_entity.type
_entity.pdbx_description
1 polymer ?
#
loop_
_entity_poly.entity_id
_entity_poly.type
_entity_poly.pdbx_seq_one_letter_code
_entity_poly.pdbx_strand_id
1 'polypeptide(L)'
;MFYSLVTAAATTFGASAAQAQRALAAGGVSRYAESGNRSFAQQAIATLGNGEAPALQFQPYPAGTGALMEKLARERGRAAFDRAVFTVPKFSGPVPTNADDIAFLPAHRLAALIRERKITSVALTDIYLTRLKRLNPTLLCAVTIMEDSARREAAQADAEIRAGKYRGPLHGLPYGVKDLFNTKGVPTTWGALDFKDRIIDEDAEVVVRLRDAGAVLIAKLATGLFAQNDQWFRGRTNNSWNLGQGASGSSAGPGSATAAACVAFSIGTETQGSIVSPAVRNGVSALRPTFGRVSRQGGMVLAWSQDRVGPMCRTVEDCAMVFNVIHGVDEKDPSTVTTPFQYDRNLSLASQRIGVDPNAPKEFVDTLKALGMTPKVIGARPVVAGIGGGGLNVEYAAAFASYVQRKAKETGLDLTALPEPPRPGSTPSAPAPAAPPAVPANP
;
A
#
# COMPACT_ATOMS: atom_id res chain seq x y z
N MET A 1 0.85 -6.11 25.00
CA MET A 1 0.95 -6.92 23.77
C MET A 1 2.25 -6.69 23.00
N PHE A 2 2.56 -5.47 22.53
CA PHE A 2 3.82 -5.21 21.80
C PHE A 2 5.09 -5.62 22.58
N TYR A 3 5.17 -5.27 23.87
CA TYR A 3 6.29 -5.71 24.71
C TYR A 3 6.34 -7.24 24.90
N SER A 4 5.18 -7.90 25.03
CA SER A 4 5.09 -9.35 25.25
C SER A 4 5.60 -10.17 24.05
N LEU A 5 5.35 -9.70 22.81
CA LEU A 5 5.88 -10.30 21.58
C LEU A 5 7.40 -10.07 21.44
N VAL A 6 7.89 -8.91 21.87
CA VAL A 6 9.33 -8.60 21.87
C VAL A 6 10.07 -9.43 22.93
N THR A 7 9.46 -9.67 24.10
CA THR A 7 10.03 -10.55 25.13
C THR A 7 10.12 -12.00 24.65
N ALA A 8 9.10 -12.48 23.92
CA ALA A 8 9.13 -13.82 23.30
C ALA A 8 10.19 -13.92 22.18
N ALA A 9 10.37 -12.86 21.38
CA ALA A 9 11.41 -12.83 20.34
C ALA A 9 12.84 -12.77 20.92
N ALA A 10 13.05 -12.12 22.06
CA ALA A 10 14.35 -12.04 22.72
C ALA A 10 14.80 -13.41 23.28
N THR A 11 13.86 -14.23 23.75
CA THR A 11 14.15 -15.58 24.25
C THR A 11 14.54 -16.56 23.15
N THR A 12 14.06 -16.40 21.92
CA THR A 12 14.36 -17.29 20.79
C THR A 12 15.78 -17.11 20.23
N PHE A 13 16.41 -15.94 20.41
CA PHE A 13 17.75 -15.63 19.86
C PHE A 13 18.88 -15.62 20.89
N GLY A 14 18.67 -16.16 22.10
CA GLY A 14 19.74 -16.31 23.10
C GLY A 14 20.33 -14.99 23.64
N ALA A 15 19.71 -13.85 23.34
CA ALA A 15 20.07 -12.60 23.99
C ALA A 15 19.41 -12.55 25.37
N SER A 16 20.20 -12.29 26.42
CA SER A 16 19.63 -12.09 27.75
C SER A 16 18.54 -11.01 27.67
N ALA A 17 17.38 -11.26 28.30
CA ALA A 17 16.28 -10.29 28.33
C ALA A 17 16.77 -8.89 28.76
N ALA A 18 17.80 -8.83 29.60
CA ALA A 18 18.48 -7.61 30.05
C ALA A 18 19.17 -6.81 28.92
N GLN A 19 19.74 -7.45 27.89
CA GLN A 19 20.36 -6.75 26.75
C GLN A 19 19.33 -6.21 25.76
N ALA A 20 18.25 -6.95 25.48
CA ALA A 20 17.13 -6.46 24.69
C ALA A 20 16.43 -5.26 25.36
N GLN A 21 16.30 -5.31 26.68
CA GLN A 21 15.73 -4.23 27.49
C GLN A 21 16.65 -3.00 27.56
N ARG A 22 17.99 -3.18 27.56
CA ARG A 22 18.95 -2.07 27.43
C ARG A 22 19.00 -1.44 26.05
N ALA A 23 18.84 -2.22 24.97
CA ALA A 23 18.75 -1.69 23.60
C ALA A 23 17.47 -0.87 23.37
N LEU A 24 16.34 -1.34 23.94
CA LEU A 24 15.09 -0.57 24.00
C LEU A 24 15.23 0.69 24.87
N ALA A 25 16.01 0.61 25.96
CA ALA A 25 16.25 1.74 26.84
C ALA A 25 17.11 2.84 26.20
N ALA A 26 18.16 2.44 25.47
CA ALA A 26 19.09 3.35 24.80
C ALA A 26 18.48 4.06 23.58
N GLY A 27 17.41 3.50 22.98
CA GLY A 27 16.76 4.05 21.79
C GLY A 27 15.52 4.93 22.04
N GLY A 28 15.02 5.06 23.28
CA GLY A 28 13.72 5.71 23.46
C GLY A 28 13.29 6.17 24.86
N VAL A 29 14.10 6.02 25.92
CA VAL A 29 13.60 6.25 27.28
C VAL A 29 13.55 7.73 27.71
N SER A 30 14.12 8.66 26.95
CA SER A 30 14.13 10.07 27.40
C SER A 30 12.79 10.82 27.25
N ARG A 31 11.74 10.26 26.63
CA ARG A 31 10.47 11.00 26.40
C ARG A 31 9.24 10.49 27.16
N TYR A 32 9.32 9.36 27.85
CA TYR A 32 8.14 8.77 28.52
C TYR A 32 8.07 9.04 30.03
N ALA A 33 9.20 9.30 30.70
CA ALA A 33 9.25 9.41 32.15
C ALA A 33 8.62 10.70 32.73
N GLU A 34 8.46 11.77 31.94
CA GLU A 34 7.93 13.05 32.45
C GLU A 34 6.40 13.17 32.43
N SER A 35 5.68 12.18 31.88
CA SER A 35 4.22 12.26 31.72
C SER A 35 3.40 11.78 32.93
N GLY A 36 4.05 11.22 33.95
CA GLY A 36 3.40 10.47 35.02
C GLY A 36 2.73 11.27 36.14
N ASN A 37 2.67 12.61 36.10
CA ASN A 37 2.23 13.38 37.28
C ASN A 37 1.42 14.67 37.00
N ARG A 38 0.55 14.67 35.98
CA ARG A 38 -0.45 15.74 35.83
C ARG A 38 -1.85 15.18 36.05
N SER A 39 -2.56 15.69 37.06
CA SER A 39 -4.00 15.43 37.22
C SER A 39 -4.73 15.98 36.00
N PHE A 40 -5.33 15.09 35.21
CA PHE A 40 -6.00 15.47 33.98
C PHE A 40 -7.43 15.94 34.28
N ALA A 41 -7.77 17.16 33.84
CA ALA A 41 -9.16 17.56 33.75
C ALA A 41 -9.85 16.68 32.71
N GLN A 42 -10.71 15.77 33.18
CA GLN A 42 -11.51 14.90 32.34
C GLN A 42 -12.36 15.77 31.42
N GLN A 43 -12.11 15.71 30.10
CA GLN A 43 -12.98 16.37 29.13
C GLN A 43 -14.41 15.89 29.38
N ALA A 44 -15.38 16.82 29.34
CA ALA A 44 -16.78 16.50 29.51
C ALA A 44 -17.13 15.36 28.55
N ILE A 45 -17.49 14.20 29.13
CA ILE A 45 -17.94 13.04 28.38
C ILE A 45 -19.18 13.50 27.62
N ALA A 46 -19.14 13.46 26.29
CA ALA A 46 -20.34 13.70 25.50
C ALA A 46 -21.40 12.70 25.96
N THR A 47 -22.59 13.21 26.34
CA THR A 47 -23.69 12.37 26.81
C THR A 47 -24.09 11.44 25.66
N LEU A 48 -23.69 10.17 25.73
CA LEU A 48 -24.19 9.15 24.80
C LEU A 48 -25.67 8.95 25.15
N GLY A 49 -26.56 9.20 24.18
CA GLY A 49 -27.99 8.96 24.37
C GLY A 49 -28.25 7.47 24.64
N ASN A 50 -29.31 7.16 25.40
CA ASN A 50 -29.71 5.79 25.78
C ASN A 50 -30.22 4.92 24.59
N GLY A 51 -29.76 5.16 23.36
CA GLY A 51 -30.17 4.43 22.16
C GLY A 51 -29.02 4.08 21.20
N GLU A 52 -27.77 4.48 21.48
CA GLU A 52 -26.65 4.14 20.63
C GLU A 52 -25.97 2.86 21.12
N ALA A 53 -26.10 1.78 20.36
CA ALA A 53 -25.33 0.57 20.59
C ALA A 53 -23.82 0.89 20.56
N PRO A 54 -22.98 0.23 21.39
CA PRO A 54 -21.54 0.40 21.29
C PRO A 54 -21.09 0.08 19.86
N ALA A 55 -20.15 0.86 19.32
CA ALA A 55 -19.60 0.61 17.99
C ALA A 55 -18.92 -0.77 17.96
N LEU A 56 -19.62 -1.78 17.45
CA LEU A 56 -19.11 -3.15 17.31
C LEU A 56 -18.07 -3.27 16.19
N GLN A 57 -18.00 -2.27 15.29
CA GLN A 57 -17.12 -2.25 14.14
C GLN A 57 -16.31 -0.95 14.12
N PHE A 58 -14.99 -1.07 14.06
CA PHE A 58 -14.08 0.07 13.96
C PHE A 58 -14.00 0.57 12.51
N GLN A 59 -14.66 1.69 12.20
CA GLN A 59 -14.64 2.31 10.88
C GLN A 59 -14.12 3.77 10.95
N PRO A 60 -12.80 3.99 10.89
CA PRO A 60 -12.19 5.30 11.12
C PRO A 60 -12.16 6.17 9.85
N TYR A 61 -13.25 6.24 9.08
CA TYR A 61 -13.29 7.16 7.93
C TYR A 61 -13.60 8.60 8.37
N PRO A 62 -13.06 9.63 7.68
CA PRO A 62 -13.31 11.03 8.02
C PRO A 62 -14.80 11.39 7.96
N ALA A 63 -15.20 12.37 8.77
CA ALA A 63 -16.54 12.95 8.76
C ALA A 63 -16.98 13.38 7.35
N GLY A 64 -18.27 13.19 7.04
CA GLY A 64 -18.83 13.43 5.71
C GLY A 64 -18.78 12.22 4.76
N THR A 65 -17.88 11.25 5.02
CA THR A 65 -17.74 10.06 4.15
C THR A 65 -19.02 9.23 4.12
N GLY A 66 -19.67 9.01 5.28
CA GLY A 66 -20.94 8.27 5.36
C GLY A 66 -22.06 8.94 4.54
N ALA A 67 -22.22 10.26 4.68
CA ALA A 67 -23.22 11.03 3.92
C ALA A 67 -22.95 10.98 2.41
N LEU A 68 -21.68 11.07 2.00
CA LEU A 68 -21.28 10.89 0.60
C LEU A 68 -21.64 9.50 0.08
N MET A 69 -21.36 8.43 0.84
CA MET A 69 -21.69 7.06 0.43
C MET A 69 -23.21 6.87 0.29
N GLU A 70 -23.99 7.39 1.24
CA GLU A 70 -25.44 7.33 1.21
C GLU A 70 -26.02 8.10 0.01
N LYS A 71 -25.48 9.30 -0.27
CA LYS A 71 -25.83 10.08 -1.46
C LYS A 71 -25.56 9.30 -2.74
N LEU A 72 -24.35 8.74 -2.89
CA LEU A 72 -23.97 7.98 -4.08
C LEU A 72 -24.85 6.72 -4.25
N ALA A 73 -25.18 6.03 -3.15
CA ALA A 73 -26.09 4.89 -3.18
C ALA A 73 -27.51 5.29 -3.64
N ARG A 74 -28.05 6.41 -3.14
CA ARG A 74 -29.36 6.92 -3.56
C ARG A 74 -29.40 7.34 -5.03
N GLU A 75 -28.39 8.08 -5.47
CA GLU A 75 -28.41 8.72 -6.80
C GLU A 75 -27.94 7.79 -7.92
N ARG A 76 -27.04 6.86 -7.62
CA ARG A 76 -26.36 6.02 -8.63
C ARG A 76 -26.50 4.52 -8.37
N GLY A 77 -27.11 4.12 -7.25
CA GLY A 77 -27.30 2.72 -6.90
C GLY A 77 -25.99 1.93 -6.80
N ARG A 78 -26.06 0.64 -7.16
CA ARG A 78 -24.89 -0.27 -7.20
C ARG A 78 -23.75 0.27 -8.08
N ALA A 79 -24.09 0.94 -9.17
CA ALA A 79 -23.11 1.42 -10.14
C ALA A 79 -22.13 2.46 -9.56
N ALA A 80 -22.44 3.15 -8.45
CA ALA A 80 -21.44 4.01 -7.78
C ALA A 80 -20.22 3.23 -7.27
N PHE A 81 -20.40 1.95 -6.98
CA PHE A 81 -19.43 1.12 -6.27
C PHE A 81 -18.75 0.09 -7.16
N ASP A 82 -19.12 0.05 -8.45
CA ASP A 82 -18.44 -0.77 -9.44
C ASP A 82 -16.96 -0.38 -9.54
N ARG A 83 -16.12 -1.38 -9.79
CA ARG A 83 -14.68 -1.14 -9.98
C ARG A 83 -14.45 -0.28 -11.21
N ALA A 84 -13.46 0.61 -11.13
CA ALA A 84 -13.06 1.40 -12.28
C ALA A 84 -12.55 0.48 -13.40
N VAL A 85 -12.85 0.83 -14.66
CA VAL A 85 -12.23 0.20 -15.81
C VAL A 85 -10.83 0.80 -15.98
N PHE A 86 -9.80 0.04 -15.59
CA PHE A 86 -8.42 0.50 -15.72
C PHE A 86 -7.92 0.22 -17.14
N THR A 87 -7.90 1.24 -17.99
CA THR A 87 -7.45 1.10 -19.38
C THR A 87 -5.96 1.35 -19.47
N VAL A 88 -5.21 0.33 -19.88
CA VAL A 88 -3.78 0.46 -20.18
C VAL A 88 -3.60 0.99 -21.60
N PRO A 89 -2.85 2.10 -21.80
CA PRO A 89 -2.52 2.59 -23.13
C PRO A 89 -1.74 1.55 -23.95
N LYS A 90 -1.92 1.56 -25.27
CA LYS A 90 -1.10 0.73 -26.16
C LYS A 90 0.39 1.01 -25.97
N PHE A 91 1.20 -0.02 -26.18
CA PHE A 91 2.64 0.13 -26.11
C PHE A 91 3.12 1.05 -27.25
N SER A 92 3.94 2.03 -26.90
CA SER A 92 4.49 3.03 -27.81
C SER A 92 6.01 2.97 -27.82
N GLY A 93 6.62 3.11 -29.01
CA GLY A 93 8.07 2.98 -29.19
C GLY A 93 8.56 1.54 -29.40
N PRO A 94 9.88 1.35 -29.54
CA PRO A 94 10.48 0.03 -29.73
C PRO A 94 10.34 -0.83 -28.46
N VAL A 95 10.05 -2.11 -28.64
CA VAL A 95 10.04 -3.07 -27.53
C VAL A 95 11.49 -3.36 -27.15
N PRO A 96 11.90 -3.17 -25.88
CA PRO A 96 13.25 -3.53 -25.45
C PRO A 96 13.50 -5.02 -25.65
N THR A 97 14.69 -5.38 -26.11
CA THR A 97 15.12 -6.78 -26.30
C THR A 97 15.95 -7.29 -25.12
N ASN A 98 16.58 -6.39 -24.36
CA ASN A 98 17.32 -6.73 -23.15
C ASN A 98 16.37 -7.07 -22.00
N ALA A 99 16.58 -8.21 -21.36
CA ALA A 99 15.77 -8.71 -20.25
C ALA A 99 15.69 -7.73 -19.05
N ASP A 100 16.78 -7.02 -18.76
CA ASP A 100 16.83 -6.06 -17.66
C ASP A 100 16.00 -4.81 -18.01
N ASP A 101 16.10 -4.30 -19.23
CA ASP A 101 15.27 -3.17 -19.70
C ASP A 101 13.78 -3.52 -19.67
N ILE A 102 13.43 -4.74 -20.10
CA ILE A 102 12.05 -5.27 -19.98
C ILE A 102 11.62 -5.28 -18.51
N ALA A 103 12.43 -5.86 -17.61
CA ALA A 103 12.07 -5.99 -16.19
C ALA A 103 11.84 -4.64 -15.50
N PHE A 104 12.54 -3.58 -15.92
CA PHE A 104 12.40 -2.24 -15.37
C PHE A 104 11.20 -1.46 -15.92
N LEU A 105 10.57 -1.89 -17.01
CA LEU A 105 9.33 -1.26 -17.51
C LEU A 105 8.27 -1.20 -16.38
N PRO A 106 7.52 -0.10 -16.26
CA PRO A 106 6.36 -0.03 -15.37
C PRO A 106 5.34 -1.15 -15.64
N ALA A 107 4.59 -1.56 -14.62
CA ALA A 107 3.69 -2.71 -14.72
C ALA A 107 2.61 -2.51 -15.81
N HIS A 108 2.05 -1.31 -15.95
CA HIS A 108 1.12 -0.98 -17.03
C HIS A 108 1.76 -1.09 -18.43
N ARG A 109 3.08 -0.83 -18.58
CA ARG A 109 3.77 -1.01 -19.87
C ARG A 109 3.99 -2.48 -20.18
N LEU A 110 4.31 -3.30 -19.17
CA LEU A 110 4.38 -4.76 -19.30
C LEU A 110 3.03 -5.36 -19.67
N ALA A 111 1.95 -4.87 -19.04
CA ALA A 111 0.57 -5.26 -19.37
C ALA A 111 0.24 -4.98 -20.85
N ALA A 112 0.68 -3.83 -21.38
CA ALA A 112 0.51 -3.49 -22.78
C ALA A 112 1.25 -4.47 -23.71
N LEU A 113 2.50 -4.84 -23.38
CA LEU A 113 3.28 -5.80 -24.16
C LEU A 113 2.62 -7.19 -24.18
N ILE A 114 2.13 -7.69 -23.04
CA ILE A 114 1.42 -8.97 -22.95
C ILE A 114 0.11 -8.93 -23.74
N ARG A 115 -0.69 -7.87 -23.55
CA ARG A 115 -1.98 -7.70 -24.24
C ARG A 115 -1.80 -7.67 -25.77
N GLU A 116 -0.75 -7.03 -26.24
CA GLU A 116 -0.39 -6.95 -27.66
C GLU A 116 0.40 -8.17 -28.15
N ARG A 117 0.61 -9.18 -27.30
CA ARG A 117 1.35 -10.42 -27.58
C ARG A 117 2.78 -10.17 -28.08
N LYS A 118 3.39 -9.05 -27.66
CA LYS A 118 4.80 -8.69 -27.92
C LYS A 118 5.76 -9.42 -26.98
N ILE A 119 5.27 -9.85 -25.83
CA ILE A 119 5.96 -10.77 -24.91
C ILE A 119 4.91 -11.71 -24.30
N THR A 120 5.29 -12.95 -24.03
CA THR A 120 4.41 -13.90 -23.33
C THR A 120 4.55 -13.75 -21.82
N SER A 121 3.53 -14.16 -21.07
CA SER A 121 3.58 -14.23 -19.61
C SER A 121 4.70 -15.16 -19.14
N VAL A 122 4.90 -16.30 -19.81
CA VAL A 122 6.01 -17.23 -19.51
C VAL A 122 7.36 -16.53 -19.70
N ALA A 123 7.58 -15.87 -20.83
CA ALA A 123 8.86 -15.19 -21.09
C ALA A 123 9.13 -14.07 -20.07
N LEU A 124 8.11 -13.28 -19.71
CA LEU A 124 8.24 -12.25 -18.68
C LEU A 124 8.51 -12.85 -17.29
N THR A 125 7.81 -13.93 -16.95
CA THR A 125 8.00 -14.64 -15.68
C THR A 125 9.43 -15.17 -15.56
N ASP A 126 9.98 -15.72 -16.64
CA ASP A 126 11.34 -16.25 -16.68
C ASP A 126 12.41 -15.19 -16.50
N ILE A 127 12.19 -13.99 -17.06
CA ILE A 127 13.04 -12.82 -16.83
C ILE A 127 13.08 -12.51 -15.32
N TYR A 128 11.93 -12.42 -14.65
CA TYR A 128 11.89 -12.08 -13.23
C TYR A 128 12.40 -13.20 -12.32
N LEU A 129 12.12 -14.47 -12.60
CA LEU A 129 12.67 -15.61 -11.86
C LEU A 129 14.21 -15.64 -11.95
N THR A 130 14.77 -15.39 -13.14
CA THR A 130 16.22 -15.28 -13.34
C THR A 130 16.82 -14.15 -12.51
N ARG A 131 16.17 -12.97 -12.50
CA ARG A 131 16.59 -11.82 -11.69
C ARG A 131 16.51 -12.10 -10.20
N LEU A 132 15.42 -12.71 -9.72
CA LEU A 132 15.26 -13.10 -8.32
C LEU A 132 16.39 -14.03 -7.87
N LYS A 133 16.69 -15.09 -8.64
CA LYS A 133 17.79 -16.02 -8.32
C LYS A 133 19.14 -15.31 -8.26
N ARG A 134 19.39 -14.40 -9.20
CA ARG A 134 20.65 -13.65 -9.30
C ARG A 134 20.82 -12.66 -8.16
N LEU A 135 19.76 -11.94 -7.77
CA LEU A 135 19.85 -10.78 -6.87
C LEU A 135 19.50 -11.10 -5.42
N ASN A 136 18.63 -12.09 -5.17
CA ASN A 136 18.18 -12.42 -3.82
C ASN A 136 19.31 -12.85 -2.85
N PRO A 137 20.38 -13.56 -3.26
CA PRO A 137 21.48 -13.88 -2.34
C PRO A 137 22.10 -12.64 -1.68
N THR A 138 22.11 -11.51 -2.37
CA THR A 138 22.65 -10.23 -1.87
C THR A 138 21.57 -9.36 -1.22
N LEU A 139 20.36 -9.33 -1.78
CA LEU A 139 19.28 -8.47 -1.30
C LEU A 139 18.51 -9.06 -0.11
N LEU A 140 18.47 -10.39 0.02
CA LEU A 140 17.62 -11.12 0.96
C LEU A 140 16.17 -10.62 0.95
N CYS A 141 15.62 -10.40 -0.25
CA CYS A 141 14.30 -9.83 -0.48
C CYS A 141 13.19 -10.88 -0.69
N ALA A 142 13.54 -12.15 -0.92
CA ALA A 142 12.60 -13.26 -1.10
C ALA A 142 12.89 -14.43 -0.15
N VAL A 143 11.82 -14.90 0.49
CA VAL A 143 11.79 -16.09 1.37
C VAL A 143 11.71 -17.36 0.52
N THR A 144 10.74 -17.40 -0.38
CA THR A 144 10.45 -18.55 -1.25
C THR A 144 10.27 -18.05 -2.68
N ILE A 145 11.02 -18.63 -3.62
CA ILE A 145 10.85 -18.40 -5.07
C ILE A 145 10.06 -19.58 -5.63
N MET A 146 8.95 -19.29 -6.31
CA MET A 146 7.90 -20.26 -6.63
C MET A 146 7.94 -20.69 -8.11
N GLU A 147 9.10 -21.15 -8.59
CA GLU A 147 9.38 -21.34 -10.02
C GLU A 147 8.35 -22.19 -10.78
N ASP A 148 8.09 -23.40 -10.29
CA ASP A 148 7.25 -24.35 -11.01
C ASP A 148 5.80 -23.90 -11.06
N SER A 149 5.25 -23.40 -9.95
CA SER A 149 3.90 -22.83 -9.93
C SER A 149 3.81 -21.55 -10.75
N ALA A 150 4.84 -20.68 -10.71
CA ALA A 150 4.88 -19.46 -11.50
C ALA A 150 4.84 -19.76 -13.00
N ARG A 151 5.65 -20.72 -13.48
CA ARG A 151 5.65 -21.13 -14.89
C ARG A 151 4.32 -21.74 -15.31
N ARG A 152 3.67 -22.54 -14.44
CA ARG A 152 2.32 -23.07 -14.70
C ARG A 152 1.26 -21.97 -14.77
N GLU A 153 1.23 -21.06 -13.80
CA GLU A 153 0.30 -19.92 -13.77
C GLU A 153 0.50 -19.01 -15.00
N ALA A 154 1.75 -18.75 -15.39
CA ALA A 154 2.08 -17.98 -16.58
C ALA A 154 1.65 -18.66 -17.90
N ALA A 155 1.90 -19.98 -18.01
CA ALA A 155 1.46 -20.75 -19.18
C ALA A 155 -0.07 -20.78 -19.30
N GLN A 156 -0.79 -20.85 -18.17
CA GLN A 156 -2.24 -20.74 -18.14
C GLN A 156 -2.69 -19.35 -18.62
N ALA A 157 -2.06 -18.27 -18.13
CA ALA A 157 -2.37 -16.91 -18.59
C ALA A 157 -2.16 -16.77 -20.11
N ASP A 158 -1.06 -17.28 -20.64
CA ASP A 158 -0.79 -17.26 -22.10
C ASP A 158 -1.84 -18.06 -22.89
N ALA A 159 -2.27 -19.22 -22.41
CA ALA A 159 -3.31 -20.02 -23.03
C ALA A 159 -4.65 -19.28 -23.08
N GLU A 160 -5.04 -18.63 -21.99
CA GLU A 160 -6.27 -17.85 -21.91
C GLU A 160 -6.23 -16.61 -22.82
N ILE A 161 -5.11 -15.87 -22.82
CA ILE A 161 -4.91 -14.72 -23.69
C ILE A 161 -4.99 -15.12 -25.17
N ARG A 162 -4.41 -16.27 -25.53
CA ARG A 162 -4.48 -16.83 -26.87
C ARG A 162 -5.92 -17.20 -27.26
N ALA A 163 -6.69 -17.74 -26.33
CA ALA A 163 -8.11 -18.04 -26.49
C ALA A 163 -9.04 -16.80 -26.44
N GLY A 164 -8.51 -15.59 -26.30
CA GLY A 164 -9.28 -14.35 -26.25
C GLY A 164 -9.86 -14.03 -24.86
N LYS A 165 -9.56 -14.82 -23.84
CA LYS A 165 -9.99 -14.60 -22.45
C LYS A 165 -9.00 -13.70 -21.72
N TYR A 166 -9.03 -12.40 -21.99
CA TYR A 166 -8.19 -11.42 -21.28
C TYR A 166 -8.89 -10.91 -20.02
N ARG A 167 -8.36 -11.21 -18.83
CA ARG A 167 -8.95 -10.86 -17.53
C ARG A 167 -8.68 -9.43 -17.05
N GLY A 168 -7.87 -8.67 -17.79
CA GLY A 168 -7.54 -7.28 -17.50
C GLY A 168 -6.05 -7.02 -17.32
N PRO A 169 -5.66 -5.81 -16.88
CA PRO A 169 -4.27 -5.34 -16.92
C PRO A 169 -3.25 -6.15 -16.14
N LEU A 170 -3.65 -6.90 -15.12
CA LEU A 170 -2.73 -7.75 -14.36
C LEU A 170 -2.55 -9.15 -14.95
N HIS A 171 -3.32 -9.50 -15.98
CA HIS A 171 -3.31 -10.85 -16.55
C HIS A 171 -1.95 -11.16 -17.16
N GLY A 172 -1.26 -12.15 -16.59
CA GLY A 172 0.07 -12.61 -16.97
C GLY A 172 1.23 -11.82 -16.34
N LEU A 173 0.96 -10.83 -15.46
CA LEU A 173 2.02 -10.09 -14.79
C LEU A 173 2.59 -10.84 -13.56
N PRO A 174 3.92 -10.97 -13.45
CA PRO A 174 4.55 -11.64 -12.31
C PRO A 174 4.68 -10.71 -11.10
N TYR A 175 4.22 -11.16 -9.94
CA TYR A 175 4.20 -10.39 -8.70
C TYR A 175 4.75 -11.17 -7.51
N GLY A 176 5.14 -10.43 -6.47
CA GLY A 176 5.50 -11.01 -5.18
C GLY A 176 4.58 -10.53 -4.06
N VAL A 177 4.31 -11.40 -3.10
CA VAL A 177 3.48 -11.09 -1.94
C VAL A 177 4.34 -11.16 -0.68
N LYS A 178 4.20 -10.21 0.24
CA LYS A 178 4.89 -10.25 1.54
C LYS A 178 4.65 -11.61 2.22
N ASP A 179 5.68 -12.17 2.85
CA ASP A 179 5.69 -13.46 3.56
C ASP A 179 4.98 -13.37 4.93
N LEU A 180 3.81 -12.77 4.87
CA LEU A 180 2.85 -12.55 5.93
C LEU A 180 1.50 -13.17 5.55
N PHE A 181 1.20 -13.19 4.25
CA PHE A 181 -0.02 -13.77 3.69
C PHE A 181 0.12 -15.26 3.47
N ASN A 182 -0.94 -16.01 3.70
CA ASN A 182 -0.99 -17.43 3.40
C ASN A 182 -1.03 -17.64 1.88
N THR A 183 -0.40 -18.71 1.43
CA THR A 183 -0.48 -19.19 0.06
C THR A 183 -0.51 -20.70 0.11
N LYS A 184 -1.58 -21.29 -0.42
CA LYS A 184 -1.83 -22.72 -0.33
C LYS A 184 -0.64 -23.51 -0.87
N GLY A 185 -0.15 -24.47 -0.07
CA GLY A 185 0.98 -25.33 -0.43
C GLY A 185 2.36 -24.64 -0.41
N VAL A 186 2.47 -23.41 0.08
CA VAL A 186 3.74 -22.65 0.14
C VAL A 186 4.02 -22.22 1.59
N PRO A 187 5.28 -22.32 2.06
CA PRO A 187 5.63 -21.83 3.39
C PRO A 187 5.24 -20.36 3.61
N THR A 188 4.70 -20.07 4.79
CA THR A 188 4.36 -18.71 5.25
C THR A 188 4.98 -18.50 6.63
N THR A 189 6.08 -17.75 6.70
CA THR A 189 7.00 -17.80 7.84
C THR A 189 6.90 -16.61 8.80
N TRP A 190 6.30 -15.50 8.34
CA TRP A 190 6.23 -14.25 9.10
C TRP A 190 7.61 -13.70 9.50
N GLY A 191 8.65 -14.08 8.76
CA GLY A 191 10.03 -13.72 9.03
C GLY A 191 10.64 -14.42 10.26
N ALA A 192 9.93 -15.38 10.87
CA ALA A 192 10.34 -16.09 12.06
C ALA A 192 10.94 -17.47 11.75
N LEU A 193 12.02 -17.81 12.45
CA LEU A 193 12.71 -19.09 12.27
C LEU A 193 11.81 -20.28 12.63
N ASP A 194 11.04 -20.14 13.71
CA ASP A 194 10.13 -21.18 14.22
C ASP A 194 9.02 -21.55 13.23
N PHE A 195 8.73 -20.67 12.27
CA PHE A 195 7.69 -20.86 11.25
C PHE A 195 8.26 -21.04 9.84
N LYS A 196 9.58 -21.28 9.70
CA LYS A 196 10.25 -21.37 8.39
C LYS A 196 9.66 -22.42 7.45
N ASP A 197 9.11 -23.51 8.01
CA ASP A 197 8.50 -24.62 7.27
C ASP A 197 6.97 -24.67 7.41
N ARG A 198 6.34 -23.66 8.01
CA ARG A 198 4.88 -23.66 8.24
C ARG A 198 4.13 -23.48 6.93
N ILE A 199 3.30 -24.46 6.60
CA ILE A 199 2.34 -24.40 5.49
C ILE A 199 0.94 -24.22 6.07
N ILE A 200 0.19 -23.24 5.55
CA ILE A 200 -1.21 -23.02 5.88
C ILE A 200 -2.01 -23.29 4.61
N ASP A 201 -2.94 -24.25 4.67
CA ASP A 201 -3.67 -24.75 3.50
C ASP A 201 -4.83 -23.83 3.07
N GLU A 202 -4.57 -22.52 3.00
CA GLU A 202 -5.50 -21.50 2.58
C GLU A 202 -4.74 -20.41 1.80
N ASP A 203 -5.35 -19.87 0.75
CA ASP A 203 -4.88 -18.64 0.14
C ASP A 203 -5.45 -17.43 0.88
N ALA A 204 -4.62 -16.42 1.14
CA ALA A 204 -5.12 -15.12 1.57
C ALA A 204 -6.00 -14.49 0.49
N GLU A 205 -6.99 -13.69 0.91
CA GLU A 205 -7.96 -13.08 -0.01
C GLU A 205 -7.27 -12.21 -1.08
N VAL A 206 -6.19 -11.51 -0.73
CA VAL A 206 -5.40 -10.73 -1.69
C VAL A 206 -4.74 -11.61 -2.76
N VAL A 207 -4.34 -12.84 -2.42
CA VAL A 207 -3.78 -13.81 -3.37
C VAL A 207 -4.87 -14.33 -4.31
N VAL A 208 -6.05 -14.65 -3.76
CA VAL A 208 -7.22 -15.06 -4.55
C VAL A 208 -7.58 -13.99 -5.59
N ARG A 209 -7.76 -12.73 -5.17
CA ARG A 209 -8.11 -11.62 -6.07
C ARG A 209 -7.08 -11.40 -7.19
N LEU A 210 -5.80 -11.55 -6.88
CA LEU A 210 -4.73 -11.37 -7.86
C LEU A 210 -4.69 -12.54 -8.86
N ARG A 211 -4.90 -13.78 -8.40
CA ARG A 211 -5.03 -14.96 -9.28
C ARG A 211 -6.29 -14.89 -10.15
N ASP A 212 -7.39 -14.39 -9.62
CA ASP A 212 -8.62 -14.16 -10.39
C ASP A 212 -8.41 -13.14 -11.51
N ALA A 213 -7.63 -12.09 -11.25
CA ALA A 213 -7.18 -11.14 -12.27
C ALA A 213 -6.11 -11.72 -13.23
N GLY A 214 -5.67 -12.95 -13.00
CA GLY A 214 -4.69 -13.67 -13.82
C GLY A 214 -3.25 -13.26 -13.58
N ALA A 215 -2.93 -12.60 -12.46
CA ALA A 215 -1.55 -12.30 -12.09
C ALA A 215 -0.81 -13.59 -11.66
N VAL A 216 0.50 -13.62 -11.88
CA VAL A 216 1.35 -14.80 -11.66
C VAL A 216 2.15 -14.62 -10.38
N LEU A 217 1.93 -15.45 -9.37
CA LEU A 217 2.65 -15.36 -8.09
C LEU A 217 4.03 -16.02 -8.21
N ILE A 218 5.09 -15.23 -8.14
CA ILE A 218 6.47 -15.75 -8.34
C ILE A 218 7.29 -15.87 -7.05
N ALA A 219 6.91 -15.16 -5.98
CA ALA A 219 7.68 -15.18 -4.74
C ALA A 219 6.88 -14.77 -3.50
N LYS A 220 7.25 -15.38 -2.36
CA LYS A 220 7.01 -14.89 -1.01
C LYS A 220 8.16 -13.94 -0.66
N LEU A 221 7.87 -12.66 -0.48
CA LEU A 221 8.86 -11.61 -0.26
C LEU A 221 9.11 -11.39 1.24
N ALA A 222 10.35 -11.15 1.62
CA ALA A 222 10.77 -11.03 3.01
C ALA A 222 9.93 -10.00 3.79
N THR A 223 9.48 -10.39 4.98
CA THR A 223 8.99 -9.48 6.02
C THR A 223 9.98 -9.52 7.16
N GLY A 224 10.23 -8.38 7.81
CA GLY A 224 10.89 -8.43 9.10
C GLY A 224 10.07 -9.19 10.13
N LEU A 225 10.73 -9.70 11.16
CA LEU A 225 10.19 -10.62 12.16
C LEU A 225 8.88 -10.10 12.76
N PHE A 226 7.79 -10.86 12.55
CA PHE A 226 6.44 -10.48 12.97
C PHE A 226 6.05 -9.06 12.55
N ALA A 227 6.35 -8.74 11.28
CA ALA A 227 6.10 -7.44 10.69
C ALA A 227 6.78 -6.27 11.42
N GLN A 228 7.99 -6.48 11.94
CA GLN A 228 8.86 -5.44 12.51
C GLN A 228 10.16 -5.33 11.73
N ASN A 229 10.62 -4.10 11.44
CA ASN A 229 11.93 -3.78 10.82
C ASN A 229 12.26 -4.61 9.55
N ASP A 230 13.54 -4.69 9.15
CA ASP A 230 14.04 -5.38 7.96
C ASP A 230 14.85 -6.65 8.26
N GLN A 231 14.77 -7.17 9.48
CA GLN A 231 15.48 -8.37 9.94
C GLN A 231 14.53 -9.56 9.99
N TRP A 232 14.91 -10.65 9.33
CA TRP A 232 14.19 -11.93 9.36
C TRP A 232 15.17 -13.08 9.59
N PHE A 233 14.68 -14.31 9.72
CA PHE A 233 15.53 -15.44 10.14
C PHE A 233 16.74 -15.75 9.24
N ARG A 234 16.83 -15.18 8.02
CA ARG A 234 18.00 -15.28 7.13
C ARG A 234 18.93 -14.05 7.15
N GLY A 235 18.60 -13.02 7.93
CA GLY A 235 19.37 -11.79 8.07
C GLY A 235 18.60 -10.54 7.67
N ARG A 236 19.34 -9.47 7.35
CA ARG A 236 18.78 -8.17 6.97
C ARG A 236 18.43 -8.13 5.49
N THR A 237 17.21 -7.75 5.14
CA THR A 237 16.90 -7.37 3.76
C THR A 237 17.61 -6.06 3.42
N ASN A 238 18.44 -6.08 2.38
CA ASN A 238 19.26 -4.94 1.99
C ASN A 238 18.54 -4.03 0.97
N ASN A 239 18.90 -2.75 1.01
CA ASN A 239 18.41 -1.75 0.07
C ASN A 239 19.09 -1.93 -1.29
N SER A 240 18.30 -1.98 -2.38
CA SER A 240 18.81 -2.20 -3.73
C SER A 240 19.66 -1.05 -4.28
N TRP A 241 19.53 0.16 -3.74
CA TRP A 241 20.34 1.33 -4.11
C TRP A 241 21.65 1.41 -3.31
N ASN A 242 21.71 0.82 -2.12
CA ASN A 242 22.90 0.80 -1.29
C ASN A 242 22.89 -0.42 -0.36
N LEU A 243 23.70 -1.44 -0.70
CA LEU A 243 23.78 -2.71 0.02
C LEU A 243 24.30 -2.56 1.47
N GLY A 244 24.97 -1.45 1.80
CA GLY A 244 25.37 -1.13 3.18
C GLY A 244 24.19 -0.78 4.08
N GLN A 245 23.05 -0.39 3.51
CA GLN A 245 21.85 0.00 4.23
C GLN A 245 20.76 -1.07 4.18
N GLY A 246 19.93 -1.10 5.22
CA GLY A 246 18.72 -1.92 5.26
C GLY A 246 17.59 -1.33 4.40
N ALA A 247 16.68 -2.20 3.96
CA ALA A 247 15.53 -1.81 3.14
C ALA A 247 14.43 -1.07 3.91
N SER A 248 14.57 -0.88 5.23
CA SER A 248 13.48 -0.48 6.13
C SER A 248 12.36 -1.52 6.14
N GLY A 249 11.34 -1.31 6.97
CA GLY A 249 10.39 -2.38 7.26
C GLY A 249 9.01 -1.93 7.71
N SER A 250 8.10 -2.89 7.84
CA SER A 250 8.36 -4.33 7.71
C SER A 250 8.16 -4.96 6.34
N SER A 251 7.63 -4.23 5.36
CA SER A 251 7.56 -4.70 3.96
C SER A 251 8.91 -4.54 3.26
N ALA A 252 9.97 -5.09 3.88
CA ALA A 252 11.36 -4.94 3.45
C ALA A 252 11.60 -5.62 2.09
N GLY A 253 11.17 -6.88 1.94
CA GLY A 253 11.21 -7.63 0.69
C GLY A 253 10.39 -6.99 -0.42
N PRO A 254 9.09 -6.65 -0.20
CA PRO A 254 8.29 -5.89 -1.17
C PRO A 254 8.96 -4.61 -1.68
N GLY A 255 9.55 -3.80 -0.79
CA GLY A 255 10.27 -2.58 -1.19
C GLY A 255 11.53 -2.88 -2.01
N SER A 256 12.41 -3.73 -1.49
CA SER A 256 13.70 -4.07 -2.13
C SER A 256 13.51 -4.81 -3.47
N ALA A 257 12.61 -5.79 -3.53
CA ALA A 257 12.34 -6.57 -4.74
C ALA A 257 11.71 -5.72 -5.86
N THR A 258 10.77 -4.83 -5.54
CA THR A 258 10.16 -3.94 -6.54
C THR A 258 11.17 -2.95 -7.10
N ALA A 259 12.01 -2.36 -6.23
CA ALA A 259 13.05 -1.41 -6.62
C ALA A 259 14.12 -2.07 -7.50
N ALA A 260 14.54 -3.29 -7.16
CA ALA A 260 15.50 -4.08 -7.93
C ALA A 260 14.90 -4.73 -9.19
N ALA A 261 13.65 -4.44 -9.56
CA ALA A 261 12.93 -5.11 -10.65
C ALA A 261 13.02 -6.64 -10.58
N CYS A 262 12.89 -7.21 -9.38
CA CYS A 262 12.74 -8.64 -9.16
C CYS A 262 11.28 -9.11 -9.30
N VAL A 263 10.33 -8.16 -9.32
CA VAL A 263 8.90 -8.36 -9.55
C VAL A 263 8.34 -7.20 -10.37
N ALA A 264 7.22 -7.41 -11.08
CA ALA A 264 6.52 -6.32 -11.76
C ALA A 264 5.83 -5.37 -10.75
N PHE A 265 5.25 -5.95 -9.71
CA PHE A 265 4.72 -5.25 -8.54
C PHE A 265 4.78 -6.16 -7.31
N SER A 266 4.58 -5.59 -6.13
CA SER A 266 4.45 -6.37 -4.90
C SER A 266 3.32 -5.90 -4.00
N ILE A 267 2.92 -6.78 -3.08
CA ILE A 267 1.97 -6.48 -2.02
C ILE A 267 2.71 -6.42 -0.69
N GLY A 268 2.55 -5.30 0.02
CA GLY A 268 3.05 -5.07 1.37
C GLY A 268 1.91 -4.95 2.40
N THR A 269 2.30 -4.82 3.67
CA THR A 269 1.36 -4.51 4.76
C THR A 269 1.87 -3.39 5.65
N GLU A 270 0.94 -2.62 6.20
CA GLU A 270 1.23 -1.53 7.10
C GLU A 270 0.32 -1.47 8.32
N THR A 271 0.93 -1.60 9.49
CA THR A 271 0.37 -1.20 10.78
C THR A 271 0.68 0.29 11.01
N GLN A 272 1.98 0.60 11.04
CA GLN A 272 2.53 1.95 11.16
C GLN A 272 3.83 2.04 10.36
N GLY A 273 3.83 2.79 9.26
CA GLY A 273 5.00 3.02 8.40
C GLY A 273 5.44 1.84 7.52
N SER A 274 4.93 0.62 7.72
CA SER A 274 5.48 -0.59 7.10
C SER A 274 5.25 -0.79 5.59
N ILE A 275 4.52 0.09 4.90
CA ILE A 275 4.50 0.23 3.43
C ILE A 275 5.25 1.51 3.04
N VAL A 276 4.91 2.66 3.64
CA VAL A 276 5.46 3.97 3.23
C VAL A 276 6.94 4.14 3.57
N SER A 277 7.40 3.62 4.71
CA SER A 277 8.81 3.69 5.12
C SER A 277 9.73 2.90 4.19
N PRO A 278 9.48 1.60 3.89
CA PRO A 278 10.27 0.90 2.87
C PRO A 278 10.08 1.49 1.47
N ALA A 279 8.93 2.09 1.14
CA ALA A 279 8.75 2.77 -0.15
C ALA A 279 9.72 3.96 -0.30
N VAL A 280 9.77 4.84 0.70
CA VAL A 280 10.70 5.98 0.74
C VAL A 280 12.15 5.50 0.73
N ARG A 281 12.48 4.48 1.54
CA ARG A 281 13.85 3.96 1.64
C ARG A 281 14.36 3.37 0.32
N ASN A 282 13.51 2.67 -0.43
CA ASN A 282 13.91 1.99 -1.67
C ASN A 282 13.54 2.76 -2.96
N GLY A 283 12.95 3.97 -2.84
CA GLY A 283 12.61 4.80 -3.99
C GLY A 283 11.52 4.21 -4.88
N VAL A 284 10.47 3.62 -4.29
CA VAL A 284 9.32 3.05 -5.03
C VAL A 284 8.03 3.82 -4.71
N SER A 285 7.06 3.75 -5.62
CA SER A 285 5.70 4.21 -5.35
C SER A 285 4.95 3.18 -4.51
N ALA A 286 4.13 3.62 -3.57
CA ALA A 286 3.30 2.72 -2.79
C ALA A 286 2.01 3.38 -2.35
N LEU A 287 0.97 2.56 -2.14
CA LEU A 287 -0.30 3.01 -1.61
C LEU A 287 -0.58 2.31 -0.28
N ARG A 288 -0.58 3.08 0.82
CA ARG A 288 -1.22 2.69 2.09
C ARG A 288 -2.70 3.09 1.98
N PRO A 289 -3.64 2.15 1.77
CA PRO A 289 -5.03 2.55 1.57
C PRO A 289 -5.72 2.92 2.89
N THR A 290 -6.90 3.51 2.77
CA THR A 290 -7.83 3.67 3.89
C THR A 290 -8.09 2.31 4.54
N PHE A 291 -8.24 2.28 5.87
CA PHE A 291 -8.56 1.07 6.60
C PHE A 291 -9.88 0.46 6.09
N GLY A 292 -9.95 -0.87 5.99
CA GLY A 292 -11.10 -1.59 5.45
C GLY A 292 -11.22 -1.58 3.91
N ARG A 293 -10.31 -0.94 3.17
CA ARG A 293 -10.38 -0.97 1.70
C ARG A 293 -9.93 -2.30 1.09
N VAL A 294 -9.03 -3.02 1.76
CA VAL A 294 -8.47 -4.29 1.29
C VAL A 294 -8.56 -5.27 2.45
N SER A 295 -9.04 -6.49 2.15
CA SER A 295 -9.12 -7.56 3.14
C SER A 295 -7.75 -7.91 3.70
N ARG A 296 -7.72 -8.26 4.98
CA ARG A 296 -6.55 -8.79 5.70
C ARG A 296 -6.66 -10.30 5.91
N GLN A 297 -7.74 -10.93 5.46
CA GLN A 297 -7.97 -12.36 5.61
C GLN A 297 -6.80 -13.17 5.06
N GLY A 298 -6.37 -14.15 5.86
CA GLY A 298 -5.22 -15.00 5.56
C GLY A 298 -3.87 -14.30 5.70
N GLY A 299 -3.80 -13.09 6.27
CA GLY A 299 -2.54 -12.46 6.69
C GLY A 299 -2.30 -12.60 8.20
N MET A 300 -1.02 -12.62 8.62
CA MET A 300 -0.69 -12.44 10.04
C MET A 300 -1.22 -11.08 10.52
N VAL A 301 -1.98 -11.10 11.60
CA VAL A 301 -2.41 -9.87 12.25
C VAL A 301 -1.37 -9.42 13.26
N LEU A 302 -0.94 -8.17 13.13
CA LEU A 302 -0.15 -7.48 14.15
C LEU A 302 -1.06 -6.60 15.02
N ALA A 303 -1.96 -5.84 14.40
CA ALA A 303 -2.95 -5.03 15.11
C ALA A 303 -4.24 -4.84 14.28
N TRP A 304 -5.33 -5.42 14.78
CA TRP A 304 -6.65 -5.43 14.13
C TRP A 304 -7.24 -4.04 13.82
N SER A 305 -6.85 -2.98 14.53
CA SER A 305 -7.34 -1.62 14.26
C SER A 305 -6.44 -0.82 13.30
N GLN A 306 -5.30 -1.39 12.88
CA GLN A 306 -4.24 -0.64 12.20
C GLN A 306 -3.75 -1.30 10.92
N ASP A 307 -3.78 -2.62 10.82
CA ASP A 307 -3.21 -3.32 9.68
C ASP A 307 -3.93 -2.95 8.39
N ARG A 308 -3.15 -2.65 7.35
CA ARG A 308 -3.58 -2.31 6.00
C ARG A 308 -2.78 -3.09 5.00
N VAL A 309 -3.41 -3.51 3.91
CA VAL A 309 -2.76 -4.22 2.80
C VAL A 309 -2.69 -3.28 1.62
N GLY A 310 -1.54 -3.18 0.95
CA GLY A 310 -1.39 -2.22 -0.14
C GLY A 310 -0.29 -2.57 -1.14
N PRO A 311 -0.40 -2.07 -2.37
CA PRO A 311 0.58 -2.32 -3.41
C PRO A 311 1.82 -1.43 -3.28
N MET A 312 2.95 -1.98 -3.72
CA MET A 312 4.22 -1.28 -3.92
C MET A 312 4.68 -1.51 -5.37
N CYS A 313 4.83 -0.44 -6.13
CA CYS A 313 5.11 -0.46 -7.57
C CYS A 313 6.16 0.59 -7.94
N ARG A 314 6.61 0.62 -9.20
CA ARG A 314 7.54 1.65 -9.68
C ARG A 314 6.85 2.97 -10.02
N THR A 315 5.52 2.97 -10.23
CA THR A 315 4.75 4.16 -10.55
C THR A 315 3.46 4.25 -9.73
N VAL A 316 2.91 5.46 -9.60
CA VAL A 316 1.62 5.72 -8.92
C VAL A 316 0.45 5.08 -9.69
N GLU A 317 0.49 5.12 -11.02
CA GLU A 317 -0.50 4.47 -11.89
C GLU A 317 -0.56 2.96 -11.66
N ASP A 318 0.60 2.30 -11.54
CA ASP A 318 0.65 0.87 -11.23
C ASP A 318 0.07 0.57 -9.84
N CYS A 319 0.30 1.43 -8.85
CA CYS A 319 -0.32 1.28 -7.53
C CYS A 319 -1.84 1.36 -7.62
N ALA A 320 -2.39 2.30 -8.39
CA ALA A 320 -3.82 2.42 -8.61
C ALA A 320 -4.40 1.22 -9.37
N MET A 321 -3.67 0.71 -10.37
CA MET A 321 -4.04 -0.47 -11.15
C MET A 321 -4.15 -1.72 -10.27
N VAL A 322 -3.13 -1.97 -9.43
CA VAL A 322 -3.14 -3.12 -8.51
C VAL A 322 -4.18 -2.94 -7.41
N PHE A 323 -4.30 -1.73 -6.83
CA PHE A 323 -5.30 -1.43 -5.82
C PHE A 323 -6.72 -1.69 -6.32
N ASN A 324 -7.03 -1.31 -7.57
CA ASN A 324 -8.33 -1.53 -8.19
C ASN A 324 -8.74 -3.01 -8.26
N VAL A 325 -7.77 -3.94 -8.29
CA VAL A 325 -8.03 -5.39 -8.28
C VAL A 325 -8.22 -5.93 -6.86
N ILE A 326 -7.48 -5.43 -5.88
CA ILE A 326 -7.46 -6.01 -4.54
C ILE A 326 -8.46 -5.37 -3.57
N HIS A 327 -9.00 -4.18 -3.86
CA HIS A 327 -9.95 -3.51 -2.96
C HIS A 327 -11.37 -4.08 -3.03
N GLY A 328 -12.14 -3.87 -1.96
CA GLY A 328 -13.54 -4.26 -1.84
C GLY A 328 -13.82 -5.17 -0.65
N VAL A 329 -15.12 -5.40 -0.39
CA VAL A 329 -15.62 -6.22 0.72
C VAL A 329 -15.14 -7.67 0.61
N ASP A 330 -14.86 -8.26 1.75
CA ASP A 330 -14.62 -9.67 1.97
C ASP A 330 -15.43 -10.08 3.20
N GLU A 331 -16.30 -11.09 3.05
CA GLU A 331 -17.14 -11.61 4.14
C GLU A 331 -16.32 -12.20 5.28
N LYS A 332 -15.08 -12.62 5.02
CA LYS A 332 -14.16 -13.16 6.04
C LYS A 332 -13.42 -12.07 6.81
N ASP A 333 -13.42 -10.82 6.34
CA ASP A 333 -12.86 -9.67 7.06
C ASP A 333 -13.96 -8.62 7.30
N PRO A 334 -14.62 -8.64 8.47
CA PRO A 334 -15.72 -7.73 8.78
C PRO A 334 -15.26 -6.27 8.90
N SER A 335 -13.97 -5.95 8.81
CA SER A 335 -13.53 -4.55 8.71
C SER A 335 -13.68 -3.95 7.32
N THR A 336 -13.90 -4.78 6.31
CA THR A 336 -13.89 -4.32 4.93
C THR A 336 -15.15 -3.53 4.58
N VAL A 337 -14.98 -2.51 3.74
CA VAL A 337 -16.06 -1.61 3.33
C VAL A 337 -16.10 -1.43 1.82
N THR A 338 -17.31 -1.36 1.28
CA THR A 338 -17.52 -0.99 -0.12
C THR A 338 -17.47 0.52 -0.22
N THR A 339 -16.55 1.04 -1.01
CA THR A 339 -16.41 2.48 -1.26
C THR A 339 -15.90 2.67 -2.68
N PRO A 340 -16.39 3.67 -3.44
CA PRO A 340 -15.92 3.90 -4.80
C PRO A 340 -14.41 4.12 -4.85
N PHE A 341 -13.81 3.77 -5.98
CA PHE A 341 -12.43 4.13 -6.31
C PHE A 341 -12.36 4.50 -7.79
N GLN A 342 -11.77 5.65 -8.07
CA GLN A 342 -11.50 6.11 -9.42
C GLN A 342 -10.08 6.66 -9.46
N TYR A 343 -9.40 6.40 -10.56
CA TYR A 343 -8.05 6.90 -10.81
C TYR A 343 -8.06 7.71 -12.10
N ASP A 344 -7.58 8.95 -12.01
CA ASP A 344 -7.38 9.83 -13.15
C ASP A 344 -5.91 10.23 -13.23
N ARG A 345 -5.23 9.77 -14.28
CA ARG A 345 -3.83 10.12 -14.57
C ARG A 345 -3.67 11.58 -15.01
N ASN A 346 -4.72 12.16 -15.59
CA ASN A 346 -4.71 13.50 -16.19
C ASN A 346 -5.30 14.55 -15.24
N LEU A 347 -5.49 14.20 -13.96
CA LEU A 347 -6.02 15.11 -12.95
C LEU A 347 -5.21 16.42 -12.93
N SER A 348 -5.89 17.54 -13.14
CA SER A 348 -5.25 18.86 -13.05
C SER A 348 -4.82 19.12 -11.62
N LEU A 349 -3.51 19.10 -11.37
CA LEU A 349 -2.93 19.34 -10.06
C LEU A 349 -3.32 20.71 -9.49
N ALA A 350 -3.42 21.74 -10.33
CA ALA A 350 -3.86 23.08 -9.96
C ALA A 350 -5.31 23.13 -9.43
N SER A 351 -6.15 22.15 -9.78
CA SER A 351 -7.53 22.05 -9.26
C SER A 351 -7.59 21.52 -7.83
N GLN A 352 -6.48 21.02 -7.28
CA GLN A 352 -6.45 20.35 -5.99
C GLN A 352 -6.22 21.35 -4.84
N ARG A 353 -6.96 21.14 -3.74
CA ARG A 353 -6.75 21.85 -2.47
C ARG A 353 -5.75 21.06 -1.63
N ILE A 354 -4.54 21.60 -1.45
CA ILE A 354 -3.46 20.93 -0.72
C ILE A 354 -3.20 21.60 0.63
N GLY A 355 -3.21 20.80 1.70
CA GLY A 355 -2.77 21.19 3.02
C GLY A 355 -1.30 20.81 3.27
N VAL A 356 -0.49 21.70 3.84
CA VAL A 356 0.92 21.43 4.17
C VAL A 356 1.21 21.62 5.65
N ASP A 357 2.04 20.72 6.19
CA ASP A 357 2.60 20.88 7.54
C ASP A 357 3.54 22.10 7.55
N PRO A 358 3.55 22.93 8.61
CA PRO A 358 4.50 24.05 8.71
C PRO A 358 5.97 23.66 8.51
N ASN A 359 6.31 22.40 8.81
CA ASN A 359 7.67 21.87 8.68
C ASN A 359 7.92 21.12 7.37
N ALA A 360 7.01 21.21 6.39
CA ALA A 360 7.22 20.59 5.09
C ALA A 360 8.48 21.17 4.41
N PRO A 361 9.31 20.35 3.74
CA PRO A 361 10.51 20.83 3.05
C PRO A 361 10.19 21.96 2.08
N LYS A 362 10.97 23.04 2.11
CA LYS A 362 10.74 24.22 1.26
C LYS A 362 10.68 23.86 -0.22
N GLU A 363 11.62 23.05 -0.69
CA GLU A 363 11.70 22.57 -2.08
C GLU A 363 10.43 21.82 -2.51
N PHE A 364 9.85 21.02 -1.61
CA PHE A 364 8.59 20.32 -1.87
C PHE A 364 7.44 21.31 -2.05
N VAL A 365 7.29 22.29 -1.15
CA VAL A 365 6.25 23.31 -1.23
C VAL A 365 6.40 24.16 -2.49
N ASP A 366 7.63 24.54 -2.85
CA ASP A 366 7.92 25.33 -4.05
C ASP A 366 7.61 24.54 -5.33
N THR A 367 7.91 23.23 -5.35
CA THR A 367 7.54 22.35 -6.46
C THR A 367 6.02 22.29 -6.65
N LEU A 368 5.25 22.17 -5.57
CA LEU A 368 3.78 22.17 -5.65
C LEU A 368 3.25 23.49 -6.24
N LYS A 369 3.84 24.64 -5.85
CA LYS A 369 3.48 25.95 -6.41
C LYS A 369 3.83 26.06 -7.89
N ALA A 370 5.01 25.57 -8.30
CA ALA A 370 5.42 25.52 -9.69
C ALA A 370 4.49 24.64 -10.56
N LEU A 371 3.87 23.61 -9.95
CA LEU A 371 2.83 22.79 -10.57
C LEU A 371 1.43 23.44 -10.56
N GLY A 372 1.33 24.73 -10.19
CA GLY A 372 0.09 25.51 -10.21
C GLY A 372 -0.81 25.33 -8.99
N MET A 373 -0.35 24.64 -7.95
CA MET A 373 -1.13 24.47 -6.72
C MET A 373 -1.02 25.68 -5.78
N THR A 374 -1.97 25.81 -4.87
CA THR A 374 -1.95 26.82 -3.77
C THR A 374 -1.95 26.14 -2.40
N PRO A 375 -0.80 25.62 -1.92
CA PRO A 375 -0.73 24.92 -0.64
C PRO A 375 -1.08 25.84 0.54
N LYS A 376 -1.95 25.37 1.45
CA LYS A 376 -2.33 26.08 2.68
C LYS A 376 -1.77 25.37 3.90
N VAL A 377 -1.21 26.13 4.83
CA VAL A 377 -0.70 25.58 6.09
C VAL A 377 -1.88 25.10 6.95
N ILE A 378 -1.88 23.82 7.33
CA ILE A 378 -2.98 23.21 8.12
C ILE A 378 -2.76 23.31 9.65
N GLY A 379 -1.64 23.89 10.08
CA GLY A 379 -1.26 24.00 11.49
C GLY A 379 -0.91 22.63 12.12
N ALA A 380 -0.62 22.64 13.42
CA ALA A 380 -0.22 21.42 14.12
C ALA A 380 -1.35 20.39 14.18
N ARG A 381 -1.02 19.13 13.90
CA ARG A 381 -1.91 17.97 14.09
C ARG A 381 -2.24 17.77 15.58
N PRO A 382 -3.39 17.17 15.92
CA PRO A 382 -3.74 16.93 17.32
C PRO A 382 -2.75 15.94 17.94
N VAL A 383 -2.32 16.23 19.17
CA VAL A 383 -1.56 15.31 20.01
C VAL A 383 -2.48 14.86 21.13
N VAL A 384 -2.63 13.55 21.30
CA VAL A 384 -3.38 12.98 22.43
C VAL A 384 -2.37 12.71 23.54
N ALA A 385 -2.53 13.41 24.67
CA ALA A 385 -1.64 13.26 25.82
C ALA A 385 -1.68 11.83 26.37
N GLY A 386 -0.52 11.30 26.79
CA GLY A 386 -0.40 9.93 27.31
C GLY A 386 -0.36 8.83 26.24
N ILE A 387 -0.65 9.15 24.97
CA ILE A 387 -0.54 8.20 23.86
C ILE A 387 0.66 8.60 23.02
N GLY A 388 1.78 7.89 23.21
CA GLY A 388 2.97 8.12 22.41
C GLY A 388 2.86 7.47 21.04
N GLY A 389 3.18 8.22 19.99
CA GLY A 389 3.51 7.66 18.68
C GLY A 389 2.33 7.15 17.84
N GLY A 390 1.44 8.04 17.38
CA GLY A 390 0.75 7.94 16.08
C GLY A 390 -0.06 6.66 15.75
N GLY A 391 -0.30 5.79 16.72
CA GLY A 391 -1.14 4.60 16.56
C GLY A 391 -2.59 5.01 16.36
N LEU A 392 -3.28 4.39 15.41
CA LEU A 392 -4.71 4.59 15.23
C LEU A 392 -5.45 3.81 16.33
N ASN A 393 -5.77 4.49 17.44
CA ASN A 393 -6.71 4.03 18.46
C ASN A 393 -7.96 4.95 18.47
N VAL A 394 -8.92 4.63 19.33
CA VAL A 394 -10.20 5.34 19.37
C VAL A 394 -9.99 6.83 19.71
N GLU A 395 -9.08 7.12 20.65
CA GLU A 395 -8.77 8.47 21.10
C GLU A 395 -8.11 9.30 19.98
N TYR A 396 -7.12 8.74 19.29
CA TYR A 396 -6.49 9.42 18.15
C TYR A 396 -7.45 9.57 16.96
N ALA A 397 -8.30 8.58 16.70
CA ALA A 397 -9.32 8.69 15.65
C ALA A 397 -10.32 9.81 15.97
N ALA A 398 -10.81 9.88 17.22
CA ALA A 398 -11.71 10.93 17.68
C ALA A 398 -11.04 12.32 17.66
N ALA A 399 -9.81 12.42 18.16
CA ALA A 399 -9.04 13.67 18.14
C ALA A 399 -8.76 14.16 16.71
N PHE A 400 -8.44 13.24 15.80
CA PHE A 400 -8.25 13.55 14.38
C PHE A 400 -9.56 13.99 13.71
N ALA A 401 -10.68 13.31 13.98
CA ALA A 401 -12.00 13.70 13.48
C ALA A 401 -12.40 15.10 13.96
N SER A 402 -12.23 15.40 15.25
CA SER A 402 -12.47 16.72 15.83
C SER A 402 -11.58 17.79 15.21
N TYR A 403 -10.28 17.48 15.01
CA TYR A 403 -9.36 18.36 14.30
C TYR A 403 -9.83 18.64 12.87
N VAL A 404 -10.24 17.63 12.11
CA VAL A 404 -10.74 17.78 10.73
C VAL A 404 -11.99 18.66 10.69
N GLN A 405 -12.97 18.43 11.57
CA GLN A 405 -14.19 19.24 11.63
C GLN A 405 -13.89 20.71 11.95
N ARG A 406 -13.01 20.96 12.92
CA ARG A 406 -12.59 22.33 13.27
C ARG A 406 -11.84 22.99 12.11
N LYS A 407 -10.85 22.32 11.52
CA LYS A 407 -10.07 22.87 10.39
C LYS A 407 -10.93 23.09 9.15
N ALA A 408 -11.94 22.25 8.93
CA ALA A 408 -12.88 22.45 7.86
C ALA A 408 -13.62 23.78 8.02
N LYS A 409 -14.11 24.10 9.23
CA LYS A 409 -14.72 25.40 9.54
C LYS A 409 -13.74 26.57 9.36
N GLU A 410 -12.51 26.46 9.90
CA GLU A 410 -11.49 27.51 9.79
C GLU A 410 -11.06 27.80 8.34
N THR A 411 -11.08 26.78 7.47
CA THR A 411 -10.62 26.88 6.08
C THR A 411 -11.75 27.06 5.07
N GLY A 412 -13.01 27.09 5.52
CA GLY A 412 -14.19 27.15 4.65
C GLY A 412 -14.39 25.90 3.79
N LEU A 413 -14.03 24.72 4.31
CA LEU A 413 -14.30 23.43 3.70
C LEU A 413 -15.64 22.89 4.20
N ASP A 414 -16.56 22.62 3.28
CA ASP A 414 -17.81 21.93 3.58
C ASP A 414 -17.61 20.41 3.51
N LEU A 415 -17.69 19.75 4.67
CA LEU A 415 -17.56 18.28 4.77
C LEU A 415 -18.81 17.53 4.30
N THR A 416 -19.92 18.22 4.02
CA THR A 416 -21.13 17.61 3.45
C THR A 416 -21.14 17.67 1.93
N ALA A 417 -20.34 18.57 1.34
CA ALA A 417 -20.13 18.71 -0.09
C ALA A 417 -18.74 18.18 -0.53
N LEU A 418 -18.35 17.00 -0.01
CA LEU A 418 -17.12 16.35 -0.44
C LEU A 418 -17.17 16.05 -1.94
N PRO A 419 -16.05 16.22 -2.67
CA PRO A 419 -15.99 15.91 -4.09
C PRO A 419 -16.45 14.49 -4.37
N GLU A 420 -17.36 14.33 -5.32
CA GLU A 420 -17.81 13.02 -5.76
C GLU A 420 -16.78 12.37 -6.67
N PRO A 421 -16.55 11.06 -6.52
CA PRO A 421 -15.81 10.33 -7.53
C PRO A 421 -16.56 10.39 -8.87
N PRO A 422 -15.84 10.49 -10.00
CA PRO A 422 -16.45 10.42 -11.32
C PRO A 422 -17.21 9.09 -11.50
N ARG A 423 -18.15 9.05 -12.45
CA ARG A 423 -18.93 7.83 -12.71
C ARG A 423 -18.01 6.75 -13.28
N PRO A 424 -18.16 5.47 -12.89
CA PRO A 424 -17.43 4.40 -13.55
C PRO A 424 -17.66 4.42 -15.06
N GLY A 425 -16.58 4.34 -15.83
CA GLY A 425 -16.62 4.37 -17.30
C GLY A 425 -16.67 5.76 -17.94
N SER A 426 -16.79 6.86 -17.17
CA SER A 426 -16.54 8.18 -17.74
C SER A 426 -15.04 8.33 -17.98
N THR A 427 -14.62 8.48 -19.24
CA THR A 427 -13.23 8.83 -19.56
C THR A 427 -12.86 10.12 -18.83
N PRO A 428 -11.72 10.18 -18.13
CA PRO A 428 -11.25 11.44 -17.59
C PRO A 428 -11.10 12.45 -18.73
N SER A 429 -11.54 13.68 -18.51
CA SER A 429 -11.47 14.74 -19.51
C SER A 429 -10.04 14.84 -20.03
N ALA A 430 -9.82 14.60 -21.31
CA ALA A 430 -8.55 14.94 -21.92
C ALA A 430 -8.32 16.45 -21.70
N PRO A 431 -7.15 16.90 -21.24
CA PRO A 431 -6.84 18.32 -21.28
C PRO A 431 -6.96 18.76 -22.74
N ALA A 432 -7.63 19.89 -22.99
CA ALA A 432 -7.63 20.52 -24.30
C ALA A 432 -6.16 20.68 -24.74
N PRO A 433 -5.81 20.38 -26.01
CA PRO A 433 -4.45 20.60 -26.48
C PRO A 433 -4.08 22.06 -26.21
N ALA A 434 -2.93 22.28 -25.56
CA ALA A 434 -2.41 23.62 -25.36
C ALA A 434 -2.34 24.31 -26.73
N ALA A 435 -2.96 25.48 -26.86
CA ALA A 435 -2.86 26.27 -28.06
C ALA A 435 -1.36 26.48 -28.37
N PRO A 436 -0.92 26.29 -29.63
CA PRO A 436 0.48 26.53 -29.98
C PRO A 436 0.86 27.97 -29.59
N PRO A 437 2.08 28.19 -29.08
CA PRO A 437 2.53 29.54 -28.74
C PRO A 437 2.39 30.43 -29.98
N ALA A 438 1.77 31.61 -29.78
CA ALA A 438 1.67 32.60 -30.82
C ALA A 438 3.08 32.93 -31.32
N VAL A 439 3.33 32.66 -32.60
CA VAL A 439 4.55 33.08 -33.28
C VAL A 439 4.56 34.60 -33.26
N PRO A 440 5.59 35.26 -32.70
CA PRO A 440 5.69 36.71 -32.81
C PRO A 440 5.78 37.07 -34.28
N ALA A 441 4.89 37.95 -34.75
CA ALA A 441 5.09 38.58 -36.05
C ALA A 441 6.42 39.34 -35.99
N ASN A 442 7.36 38.98 -36.86
CA ASN A 442 8.59 39.74 -37.04
C ASN A 442 8.26 41.12 -37.64
N PRO A 443 9.00 42.17 -37.25
CA PRO A 443 8.70 43.57 -37.59
C PRO A 443 8.77 43.89 -39.07
#